data_AF-A0A212EKN3-F1
#
_entry.id   AF-A0A212EKN3-F1
#
_cell.length_a   1.000
_cell.length_b   1.000
_cell.length_c   1.000
_cell.angle_alpha   90.00
_cell.angle_beta   90.00
_cell.angle_gamma   90.00
#
_symmetry.space_group_name_H-M   'P 1'
#
loop_
_entity.id
_entity.type
_entity.pdbx_description
1 polymer ?
#
loop_
_entity_poly.entity_id
_entity_poly.type
_entity_poly.pdbx_seq_one_letter_code
_entity_poly.pdbx_strand_id
1 'polypeptide(L)'
;MDIIQNFKSAVWIKQCWNLLKMKNKSEEILKQCRSLPKEEGLIDLNSLINNSNSFPIPFPIHTVRLSELRKRKPLEKIMRNIESTYALVHERVLLQMANFLVFKREYGSSVERQLYKDMTVPQFIDRLLFKRAVTFMYPEDFFMLLTGER
;
A
#
# COMPACT_ATOMS: atom_id res chain seq x y z
N MET A 1 -21.55 -24.50 14.27
CA MET A 1 -21.91 -23.07 14.37
C MET A 1 -21.37 -22.38 13.14
N ASP A 2 -22.25 -21.76 12.37
CA ASP A 2 -21.93 -21.25 11.05
C ASP A 2 -21.24 -19.88 11.18
N ILE A 3 -19.92 -19.86 10.97
CA ILE A 3 -19.06 -18.66 11.09
C ILE A 3 -19.64 -17.48 10.31
N ILE A 4 -20.28 -17.77 9.18
CA ILE A 4 -20.95 -16.79 8.31
C ILE A 4 -22.11 -16.09 9.03
N GLN A 5 -22.86 -16.81 9.87
CA GLN A 5 -23.99 -16.25 10.61
C GLN A 5 -23.52 -15.32 11.74
N ASN A 6 -22.38 -15.63 12.36
CA ASN A 6 -21.75 -14.76 13.38
C ASN A 6 -21.22 -13.45 12.79
N PHE A 7 -20.83 -13.42 11.52
CA PHE A 7 -20.44 -12.16 10.88
C PHE A 7 -21.65 -11.24 10.64
N LYS A 8 -22.82 -11.78 10.29
CA LYS A 8 -24.02 -10.97 10.03
C LYS A 8 -24.52 -10.17 11.24
N SER A 9 -24.20 -10.60 12.45
CA SER A 9 -24.55 -9.91 13.70
C SER A 9 -23.46 -8.95 14.21
N ALA A 10 -22.30 -8.88 13.54
CA ALA A 10 -21.22 -7.99 13.96
C ALA A 10 -21.62 -6.52 13.75
N VAL A 11 -21.47 -5.71 14.80
CA VAL A 11 -21.87 -4.28 14.84
C VAL A 11 -21.23 -3.43 13.74
N TRP A 12 -20.05 -3.83 13.25
CA TRP A 12 -19.35 -3.15 12.15
C TRP A 12 -19.77 -3.57 10.75
N ILE A 13 -20.57 -4.63 10.59
CA ILE A 13 -21.19 -5.00 9.31
C ILE A 13 -22.40 -4.10 9.11
N LYS A 14 -22.16 -2.90 8.56
CA LYS A 14 -23.23 -2.04 8.07
C LYS A 14 -23.76 -2.64 6.77
N GLN A 15 -25.04 -3.01 6.79
CA GLN A 15 -25.74 -3.69 5.67
C GLN A 15 -25.65 -2.94 4.33
N CYS A 16 -25.44 -1.62 4.35
CA CYS A 16 -25.22 -0.81 3.16
C CYS A 16 -24.27 0.33 3.51
N TRP A 17 -23.02 0.25 3.06
CA TRP A 17 -22.18 1.44 3.04
C TRP A 17 -22.69 2.36 1.94
N ASN A 18 -23.15 3.57 2.27
CA ASN A 18 -23.56 4.55 1.27
C ASN A 18 -22.49 4.68 0.18
N LEU A 19 -22.91 4.66 -1.09
CA LEU A 19 -22.02 4.89 -2.21
C LEU A 19 -21.36 6.26 -2.04
N LEU A 20 -20.02 6.28 -2.07
CA LEU A 20 -19.28 7.53 -2.06
C LEU A 20 -19.63 8.29 -3.35
N LYS A 21 -19.96 9.59 -3.24
CA LYS A 21 -20.27 10.40 -4.41
C LYS A 21 -19.00 10.59 -5.25
N MET A 22 -19.07 10.20 -6.52
CA MET A 22 -18.02 10.48 -7.50
C MET A 22 -18.15 11.92 -7.98
N LYS A 23 -17.05 12.67 -7.95
CA LYS A 23 -16.93 13.97 -8.62
C LYS A 23 -16.34 13.74 -10.01
N ASN A 24 -16.66 14.60 -10.99
CA ASN A 24 -16.17 14.46 -12.38
C ASN A 24 -14.63 14.36 -12.44
N LYS A 25 -13.91 15.22 -11.71
CA LYS A 25 -12.44 15.18 -11.62
C LYS A 25 -11.91 13.85 -11.02
N SER A 26 -12.63 13.26 -10.08
CA SER A 26 -12.23 11.98 -9.45
C SER A 26 -12.38 10.82 -10.42
N GLU A 27 -13.42 10.84 -11.26
CA GLU A 27 -13.62 9.84 -12.31
C GLU A 27 -12.49 9.87 -13.34
N GLU A 28 -12.05 11.06 -13.76
CA GLU A 28 -10.92 11.23 -14.69
C GLU A 28 -9.64 10.62 -14.13
N ILE A 29 -9.33 10.84 -12.85
CA ILE A 29 -8.17 10.24 -12.19
C ILE A 29 -8.30 8.71 -12.15
N LEU A 30 -9.48 8.18 -11.82
CA LEU A 30 -9.70 6.72 -11.76
C LEU A 30 -9.62 6.05 -13.14
N LYS A 31 -9.97 6.73 -14.23
CA LYS A 31 -9.82 6.21 -15.59
C LYS A 31 -8.36 5.87 -15.92
N GLN A 32 -7.39 6.62 -15.35
CA GLN A 32 -5.96 6.36 -15.52
C GLN A 32 -5.54 4.99 -14.96
N CYS A 33 -6.24 4.48 -13.94
CA CYS A 33 -5.96 3.17 -13.35
C CYS A 33 -6.32 1.99 -14.26
N ARG A 34 -7.10 2.21 -15.34
CA ARG A 34 -7.49 1.13 -16.26
C ARG A 34 -6.37 0.75 -17.22
N SER A 35 -5.46 1.67 -17.51
CA SER A 35 -4.39 1.51 -18.51
C SER A 35 -3.03 1.63 -17.85
N LEU A 36 -2.76 0.81 -16.84
CA LEU A 36 -1.44 0.76 -16.23
C LEU A 36 -0.49 -0.05 -17.11
N PRO A 37 0.76 0.42 -17.30
CA PRO A 37 1.76 -0.38 -17.97
C PRO A 37 1.98 -1.66 -17.18
N LYS A 38 2.12 -2.77 -17.88
CA LYS A 38 2.59 -4.01 -17.25
C LYS A 38 4.04 -3.80 -16.86
N GLU A 39 4.41 -4.14 -15.62
CA GLU A 39 5.82 -4.21 -15.26
C GLU A 39 6.48 -5.33 -16.07
N GLU A 40 7.39 -4.95 -16.96
CA GLU A 40 8.21 -5.85 -17.74
C GLU A 40 9.62 -5.81 -17.17
N GLY A 41 9.98 -6.83 -16.40
CA GLY A 41 11.31 -6.94 -15.80
C GLY A 41 11.56 -8.30 -15.22
N LEU A 42 12.75 -8.86 -15.49
CA LEU A 42 13.23 -10.04 -14.78
C LEU A 42 13.55 -9.64 -13.35
N ILE A 43 12.91 -10.31 -12.40
CA ILE A 43 13.15 -10.09 -10.98
C ILE A 43 14.48 -10.74 -10.60
N ASP A 44 15.50 -9.92 -10.30
CA ASP A 44 16.77 -10.42 -9.77
C ASP A 44 16.66 -10.69 -8.25
N LEU A 45 16.71 -11.97 -7.88
CA LEU A 45 16.65 -12.38 -6.48
C LEU A 45 17.79 -11.80 -5.65
N ASN A 46 18.98 -11.63 -6.21
CA ASN A 46 20.12 -11.11 -5.45
C ASN A 46 19.91 -9.64 -5.10
N SER A 47 19.38 -8.83 -6.01
CA SER A 47 18.99 -7.44 -5.72
C SER A 47 17.96 -7.35 -4.58
N LEU A 48 16.96 -8.24 -4.56
CA LEU A 48 15.97 -8.30 -3.46
C LEU A 48 16.60 -8.69 -2.12
N ILE A 49 17.51 -9.66 -2.11
CA ILE A 49 18.25 -10.04 -0.89
C ILE A 49 19.09 -8.87 -0.40
N ASN A 50 19.78 -8.17 -1.30
CA ASN A 50 20.58 -6.99 -0.97
C ASN A 50 19.70 -5.87 -0.41
N ASN A 51 18.54 -5.60 -1.01
CA ASN A 51 17.57 -4.63 -0.50
C ASN A 51 17.08 -5.01 0.91
N SER A 52 16.82 -6.31 1.15
CA SER A 52 16.47 -6.78 2.49
C SER A 52 17.61 -6.58 3.48
N ASN A 53 18.87 -6.77 3.07
CA ASN A 53 20.08 -6.58 3.89
C ASN A 53 20.39 -5.13 4.22
N SER A 54 20.10 -4.22 3.29
CA SER A 54 20.27 -2.78 3.47
C SER A 54 19.09 -2.11 4.19
N PHE A 55 18.11 -2.88 4.68
CA PHE A 55 16.97 -2.31 5.39
C PHE A 55 17.45 -1.64 6.70
N PRO A 56 17.12 -0.36 6.94
CA PRO A 56 17.78 0.46 7.97
C PRO A 56 17.42 0.06 9.40
N ILE A 57 16.38 -0.76 9.59
CA ILE A 57 15.84 -1.09 10.92
C ILE A 57 16.03 -2.59 11.17
N PRO A 58 16.54 -2.98 12.35
CA PRO A 58 16.75 -4.39 12.65
C PRO A 58 15.42 -5.14 12.65
N PHE A 59 15.38 -6.26 11.94
CA PHE A 59 14.25 -7.17 12.00
C PHE A 59 14.24 -7.90 13.35
N PRO A 60 13.06 -8.09 13.98
CA PRO A 60 12.96 -8.83 15.25
C PRO A 60 13.32 -10.31 15.11
N ILE A 61 13.12 -10.87 13.90
CA ILE A 61 13.49 -12.25 13.56
C ILE A 61 14.11 -12.30 12.17
N HIS A 62 15.15 -13.12 12.00
CA HIS A 62 15.84 -13.26 10.71
C HIS A 62 15.38 -14.46 9.88
N THR A 63 14.67 -15.41 10.48
CA THR A 63 14.23 -16.67 9.86
C THR A 63 13.30 -16.48 8.66
N VAL A 64 12.61 -15.34 8.58
CA VAL A 64 11.69 -14.96 7.50
C VAL A 64 12.35 -14.15 6.39
N ARG A 65 13.64 -13.80 6.51
CA ARG A 65 14.35 -13.02 5.50
C ARG A 65 14.68 -13.89 4.30
N LEU A 66 14.70 -13.30 3.10
CA LEU A 66 14.94 -14.04 1.85
C LEU A 66 16.26 -14.83 1.86
N SER A 67 17.31 -14.28 2.48
CA SER A 67 18.61 -14.95 2.66
C SER A 67 18.52 -16.25 3.46
N GLU A 68 17.69 -16.29 4.50
CA GLU A 68 17.47 -17.47 5.33
C GLU A 68 16.44 -18.43 4.72
N LEU A 69 15.37 -17.89 4.10
CA LEU A 69 14.35 -18.69 3.44
C LEU A 69 14.91 -19.48 2.26
N ARG A 70 15.85 -18.90 1.50
CA ARG A 70 16.54 -19.58 0.38
C ARG A 70 17.27 -20.85 0.80
N LYS A 71 17.73 -20.94 2.05
CA LYS A 71 18.41 -22.14 2.58
C LYS A 71 17.44 -23.30 2.84
N ARG A 72 16.14 -23.01 2.98
CA ARG A 72 15.13 -23.98 3.46
C ARG A 72 14.00 -24.23 2.46
N LYS A 73 13.84 -23.39 1.44
CA LYS A 73 12.74 -23.46 0.47
C LYS A 73 13.28 -23.49 -0.96
N PRO A 74 12.64 -24.25 -1.87
CA PRO A 74 13.02 -24.25 -3.29
C PRO A 74 12.94 -22.86 -3.92
N LEU A 75 13.85 -22.58 -4.85
CA LEU A 75 13.96 -21.30 -5.54
C LEU A 75 12.68 -20.96 -6.31
N GLU A 76 12.08 -21.95 -6.96
CA GLU A 76 10.88 -21.81 -7.79
C GLU A 76 9.70 -21.31 -6.95
N LYS A 77 9.58 -21.81 -5.71
CA LYS A 77 8.51 -21.39 -4.79
C LYS A 77 8.73 -19.95 -4.31
N ILE A 78 9.98 -19.56 -4.07
CA ILE A 78 10.33 -18.19 -3.68
C ILE A 78 10.01 -17.23 -4.82
N MET A 79 10.49 -17.53 -6.04
CA MET A 79 10.23 -16.70 -7.23
C MET A 79 8.75 -16.54 -7.51
N ARG A 80 7.98 -17.65 -7.49
CA ARG A 80 6.52 -17.61 -7.65
C ARG A 80 5.86 -16.67 -6.64
N ASN A 81 6.26 -16.73 -5.38
CA ASN A 81 5.68 -15.86 -4.34
C ASN A 81 6.00 -14.38 -4.61
N ILE A 82 7.25 -14.09 -4.98
CA ILE A 82 7.69 -12.73 -5.32
C ILE A 82 6.89 -12.19 -6.50
N GLU A 83 6.80 -12.94 -7.60
CA GLU A 83 6.04 -12.57 -8.80
C GLU A 83 4.54 -12.39 -8.55
N SER A 84 3.99 -13.15 -7.60
CA SER A 84 2.57 -13.07 -7.22
C SER A 84 2.27 -11.99 -6.17
N THR A 85 3.26 -11.18 -5.76
CA THR A 85 3.05 -10.15 -4.73
C THR A 85 2.42 -8.92 -5.37
N TYR A 86 1.26 -8.50 -4.87
CA TYR A 86 0.58 -7.27 -5.27
C TYR A 86 -0.18 -6.65 -4.10
N ALA A 87 -0.36 -5.33 -4.15
CA ALA A 87 -1.18 -4.63 -3.17
C ALA A 87 -2.66 -4.94 -3.42
N LEU A 88 -3.36 -5.42 -2.38
CA LEU A 88 -4.80 -5.59 -2.41
C LEU A 88 -5.46 -4.32 -1.86
N VAL A 89 -6.27 -3.65 -2.68
CA VAL A 89 -6.95 -2.41 -2.31
C VAL A 89 -8.45 -2.56 -2.54
N HIS A 90 -9.23 -2.22 -1.52
CA HIS A 90 -10.69 -2.21 -1.64
C HIS A 90 -11.15 -1.08 -2.58
N GLU A 91 -12.11 -1.34 -3.47
CA GLU A 91 -12.57 -0.38 -4.49
C GLU A 91 -12.94 1.00 -3.93
N ARG A 92 -13.61 1.05 -2.78
CA ARG A 92 -14.00 2.28 -2.09
C ARG A 92 -12.80 3.14 -1.68
N VAL A 93 -11.67 2.50 -1.37
CA VAL A 93 -10.42 3.20 -1.01
C VAL A 93 -9.85 3.89 -2.25
N LEU A 94 -9.95 3.29 -3.44
CA LEU A 94 -9.52 3.94 -4.69
C LEU A 94 -10.28 5.24 -4.93
N LEU A 95 -11.60 5.22 -4.75
CA LEU A 95 -12.43 6.43 -4.87
C LEU A 95 -12.09 7.47 -3.79
N GLN A 96 -11.83 7.03 -2.56
CA GLN A 96 -11.40 7.92 -1.49
C GLN A 96 -10.03 8.56 -1.80
N MET A 97 -9.08 7.80 -2.34
CA MET A 97 -7.78 8.30 -2.79
C MET A 97 -7.93 9.34 -3.91
N ALA A 98 -8.75 9.06 -4.92
CA ALA A 98 -9.03 10.01 -6.00
C ALA A 98 -9.65 11.31 -5.45
N ASN A 99 -10.65 11.19 -4.58
CA ASN A 99 -11.27 12.35 -3.92
C ASN A 99 -10.27 13.14 -3.07
N PHE A 100 -9.37 12.45 -2.35
CA PHE A 100 -8.31 13.07 -1.57
C PHE A 100 -7.34 13.86 -2.44
N LEU A 101 -6.89 13.29 -3.56
CA LEU A 101 -6.01 13.98 -4.51
C LEU A 101 -6.66 15.23 -5.07
N VAL A 102 -7.93 15.15 -5.52
CA VAL A 102 -8.69 16.32 -5.98
C VAL A 102 -8.77 17.38 -4.88
N PHE A 103 -9.12 16.98 -3.67
CA PHE A 103 -9.24 17.90 -2.54
C PHE A 103 -7.91 18.58 -2.21
N LYS A 104 -6.80 17.84 -2.16
CA LYS A 104 -5.48 18.40 -1.84
C LYS A 104 -4.92 19.30 -2.94
N ARG A 105 -5.25 19.05 -4.20
CA ARG A 105 -4.91 19.94 -5.32
C ARG A 105 -5.64 21.28 -5.25
N GLU A 106 -6.86 21.30 -4.73
CA GLU A 106 -7.70 22.50 -4.69
C GLU A 106 -7.51 23.30 -3.38
N TYR A 107 -7.51 22.61 -2.24
CA TYR A 107 -7.55 23.21 -0.91
C TYR A 107 -6.30 22.96 -0.07
N GLY A 108 -5.30 22.25 -0.59
CA GLY A 108 -4.05 21.99 0.12
C GLY A 108 -3.19 23.24 0.31
N SER A 109 -2.18 23.12 1.18
CA SER A 109 -1.13 24.14 1.30
C SER A 109 -0.38 24.34 -0.04
N SER A 110 0.48 25.36 -0.15
CA SER A 110 1.34 25.55 -1.33
C SER A 110 2.18 24.30 -1.61
N VAL A 111 2.76 23.70 -0.56
CA VAL A 111 3.55 22.48 -0.62
C VAL A 111 2.72 21.28 -1.05
N GLU A 112 1.53 21.08 -0.46
CA GLU A 112 0.65 19.95 -0.82
C GLU A 112 0.15 20.06 -2.26
N ARG A 113 -0.23 21.26 -2.70
CA ARG A 113 -0.69 21.48 -4.07
C ARG A 113 0.41 21.18 -5.07
N GLN A 114 1.64 21.58 -4.79
CA GLN A 114 2.80 21.25 -5.62
C GLN A 114 3.07 19.74 -5.62
N LEU A 115 3.02 19.09 -4.45
CA LEU A 115 3.27 17.66 -4.30
C LEU A 115 2.25 16.80 -5.06
N TYR A 116 0.95 17.13 -4.94
CA TYR A 116 -0.13 16.31 -5.48
C TYR A 116 -0.60 16.70 -6.88
N LYS A 117 -0.07 17.80 -7.46
CA LYS A 117 -0.54 18.42 -8.71
C LYS A 117 -0.85 17.40 -9.81
N ASP A 118 0.12 16.53 -10.09
CA ASP A 118 0.07 15.57 -11.20
C ASP A 118 0.13 14.10 -10.73
N MET A 119 0.04 13.86 -9.41
CA MET A 119 0.16 12.53 -8.82
C MET A 119 -1.04 11.64 -9.13
N THR A 120 -0.82 10.47 -9.72
CA THR A 120 -1.87 9.49 -10.03
C THR A 120 -2.24 8.65 -8.79
N VAL A 121 -3.36 7.91 -8.84
CA VAL A 121 -3.74 6.99 -7.74
C VAL A 121 -2.68 5.89 -7.51
N PRO A 122 -2.13 5.21 -8.54
CA PRO A 122 -1.03 4.26 -8.34
C PRO A 122 0.19 4.90 -7.68
N GLN A 123 0.62 6.07 -8.15
CA GLN A 123 1.75 6.79 -7.54
C GLN A 123 1.47 7.18 -6.09
N PHE A 124 0.21 7.50 -5.77
CA PHE A 124 -0.20 7.76 -4.39
C PHE A 124 -0.14 6.49 -3.54
N ILE A 125 -0.58 5.34 -4.06
CA ILE A 125 -0.43 4.04 -3.39
C ILE A 125 1.04 3.72 -3.16
N ASP A 126 1.90 3.84 -4.17
CA ASP A 126 3.34 3.63 -4.05
C ASP A 126 3.94 4.54 -2.99
N ARG A 127 3.57 5.83 -3.00
CA ARG A 127 4.00 6.78 -1.97
C ARG A 127 3.61 6.31 -0.57
N LEU A 128 2.36 5.85 -0.38
CA LEU A 128 1.92 5.34 0.93
C LEU A 128 2.71 4.09 1.34
N LEU A 129 3.04 3.21 0.40
CA LEU A 129 3.83 2.00 0.68
C LEU A 129 5.29 2.32 1.01
N PHE A 130 5.93 3.24 0.27
CA PHE A 130 7.34 3.59 0.44
C PHE A 130 7.60 4.61 1.56
N LYS A 131 6.62 5.48 1.87
CA LYS A 131 6.75 6.57 2.85
C LYS A 131 5.93 6.33 4.11
N ARG A 132 5.44 5.11 4.35
CA ARG A 132 4.77 4.76 5.61
C ARG A 132 5.73 4.88 6.79
N ALA A 133 5.17 5.23 7.95
CA ALA A 133 5.84 5.00 9.22
C ALA A 133 6.09 3.51 9.41
N VAL A 134 7.20 3.20 10.10
CA VAL A 134 7.62 1.84 10.44
C VAL A 134 6.73 1.28 11.53
N THR A 135 6.39 2.13 12.49
CA THR A 135 5.51 1.81 13.60
C THR A 135 4.69 3.05 13.94
N PHE A 136 3.45 2.82 14.37
CA PHE A 136 2.64 3.77 15.12
C PHE A 136 2.51 3.20 16.53
N MET A 137 2.88 3.99 17.53
CA MET A 137 2.90 3.57 18.92
C MET A 137 2.05 4.52 19.76
N TYR A 138 1.38 3.93 20.74
CA TYR A 138 0.56 4.64 21.74
C TYR A 138 -0.64 5.41 21.16
N PRO A 139 -1.59 5.84 22.00
CA PRO A 139 -2.76 6.62 21.56
C PRO A 139 -2.44 8.01 21.01
N GLU A 140 -1.23 8.53 21.25
CA GLU A 140 -0.81 9.87 20.83
C GLU A 140 -0.19 9.90 19.41
N ASP A 141 -0.33 8.81 18.64
CA ASP A 141 0.20 8.69 17.27
C ASP A 141 1.71 8.91 17.16
N PHE A 142 2.50 8.49 18.17
CA PHE A 142 3.96 8.51 18.04
C PHE A 142 4.38 7.60 16.89
N PHE A 143 5.13 8.14 15.94
CA PHE A 143 5.58 7.39 14.77
C PHE A 143 7.10 7.30 14.72
N MET A 144 7.60 6.43 13.86
CA MET A 144 9.01 6.40 13.49
C MET A 144 9.12 6.21 11.98
N LEU A 145 9.85 7.08 11.30
CA LEU A 145 10.13 6.97 9.87
C LEU A 145 11.23 5.94 9.61
N LEU A 146 11.38 5.51 8.36
CA LEU A 146 12.48 4.63 7.94
C LEU A 146 13.86 5.24 8.17
N THR A 147 13.95 6.57 8.22
CA THR A 147 15.14 7.35 8.57
C THR A 147 15.49 7.29 10.06
N GLY A 148 14.58 6.81 10.91
CA GLY A 148 14.71 6.82 12.37
C GLY A 148 14.19 8.10 13.04
N GLU A 149 13.74 9.08 12.26
CA GLU A 149 13.06 10.28 12.76
C GLU A 149 11.74 9.91 13.45
N ARG A 150 11.38 10.63 14.51
CA ARG A 150 10.21 10.38 15.37
C ARG A 150 9.26 11.58 15.36
#